data_AF-A0A1V6I315-F1
#
_entry.id   AF-A0A1V6I315-F1
#
_cell.length_a   1.000
_cell.length_b   1.000
_cell.length_c   1.000
_cell.angle_alpha   90.00
_cell.angle_beta   90.00
_cell.angle_gamma   90.00
#
_symmetry.space_group_name_H-M   'P 1'
#
loop_
_entity.id
_entity.type
_entity.pdbx_description
1 polymer ?
#
loop_
_entity_poly.entity_id
_entity_poly.type
_entity_poly.pdbx_seq_one_letter_code
_entity_poly.pdbx_strand_id
1 'polypeptide(L)'
;MNKAVANDIYIPKDDTSCAVVYFRKPRKLVIATGPPTYRESDKELAEFIKNYDGKKIVAGGSTTDLIARELDLKVSTSLEFADPELPPISHIEGIDLVTEGILTLNKVWKILTEYEPQYKLGRGPADQIVKLILESDHIDIVVGTKINEAHQDPNVPIDLEIRRTIANRIANILENKFLKHITIKYF
;
A
#
# COMPACT_ATOMS: atom_id res chain seq x y z
N MET A 1 -27.41 17.70 -22.61
CA MET A 1 -27.77 17.74 -24.05
C MET A 1 -26.49 18.05 -24.83
N ASN A 2 -26.12 17.15 -25.75
CA ASN A 2 -24.76 16.94 -26.26
C ASN A 2 -24.23 18.07 -27.14
N LYS A 3 -23.23 18.82 -26.65
CA LYS A 3 -22.41 19.72 -27.48
C LYS A 3 -21.79 19.00 -28.68
N ALA A 4 -21.47 17.71 -28.55
CA ALA A 4 -20.97 16.88 -29.65
C ALA A 4 -21.95 16.87 -30.84
N VAL A 5 -23.24 16.63 -30.59
CA VAL A 5 -24.27 16.59 -31.63
C VAL A 5 -24.48 17.97 -32.28
N ALA A 6 -24.38 19.05 -31.50
CA ALA A 6 -24.44 20.42 -32.04
C ALA A 6 -23.23 20.75 -32.93
N ASN A 7 -22.04 20.27 -32.58
CA ASN A 7 -20.83 20.42 -33.40
C ASN A 7 -20.88 19.57 -34.68
N ASP A 8 -21.61 18.45 -34.65
CA ASP A 8 -21.83 17.58 -35.81
C ASP A 8 -23.03 18.01 -36.69
N ILE A 9 -23.50 19.26 -36.56
CA ILE A 9 -24.65 19.79 -37.32
C ILE A 9 -25.89 18.88 -37.16
N TYR A 10 -26.04 18.28 -35.98
CA TYR A 10 -27.10 17.33 -35.64
C TYR A 10 -27.11 16.04 -36.47
N ILE A 11 -26.03 15.74 -37.19
CA ILE A 11 -25.88 14.53 -38.03
C ILE A 11 -24.55 13.86 -37.68
N PRO A 12 -24.56 12.74 -36.92
CA PRO A 12 -23.37 11.95 -36.67
C PRO A 12 -22.76 11.47 -38.00
N LYS A 13 -21.44 11.60 -38.16
CA LYS A 13 -20.70 11.04 -39.30
C LYS A 13 -20.17 9.64 -38.97
N ASP A 14 -19.71 8.90 -39.99
CA ASP A 14 -18.88 7.72 -39.77
C ASP A 14 -17.60 8.15 -39.02
N ASP A 15 -17.20 7.40 -37.99
CA ASP A 15 -16.09 7.66 -37.05
C ASP A 15 -16.37 8.63 -35.86
N THR A 16 -17.47 8.42 -35.14
CA THR A 16 -17.72 9.15 -33.87
C THR A 16 -16.86 8.57 -32.72
N SER A 17 -15.94 9.37 -32.17
CA SER A 17 -15.20 9.05 -30.94
C SER A 17 -15.81 9.75 -29.73
N CYS A 18 -15.92 9.06 -28.60
CA CYS A 18 -16.40 9.62 -27.33
C CYS A 18 -15.28 9.60 -26.29
N ALA A 19 -15.05 10.74 -25.64
CA ALA A 19 -14.14 10.86 -24.51
C ALA A 19 -14.91 11.37 -23.28
N VAL A 20 -14.73 10.71 -22.15
CA VAL A 20 -15.31 11.11 -20.86
C VAL A 20 -14.18 11.50 -19.92
N VAL A 21 -14.22 12.73 -19.42
CA VAL A 21 -13.25 13.24 -18.43
C VAL A 21 -13.95 13.37 -17.09
N TYR A 22 -13.47 12.64 -16.08
CA TYR A 22 -13.99 12.66 -14.73
C TYR A 22 -12.95 13.25 -13.76
N PHE A 23 -13.29 14.36 -13.12
CA PHE A 23 -12.44 14.99 -12.12
C PHE A 23 -12.81 14.48 -10.73
N ARG A 24 -11.82 14.03 -9.95
CA ARG A 24 -11.98 13.68 -8.53
C ARG A 24 -10.79 14.14 -7.69
N LYS A 25 -11.02 14.33 -6.38
CA LYS A 25 -9.92 14.40 -5.41
C LYS A 25 -9.27 13.00 -5.38
N PRO A 26 -7.94 12.87 -5.61
CA PRO A 26 -7.28 11.58 -5.59
C PRO A 26 -7.46 10.90 -4.22
N ARG A 27 -7.86 9.63 -4.24
CA ARG A 27 -7.91 8.78 -3.05
C ARG A 27 -6.48 8.35 -2.73
N LYS A 28 -6.01 8.72 -1.56
CA LYS A 28 -4.63 8.47 -1.12
C LYS A 28 -4.56 7.26 -0.21
N LEU A 29 -3.45 6.53 -0.32
CA LEU A 29 -3.12 5.39 0.52
C LEU A 29 -1.64 5.46 0.88
N VAL A 30 -1.32 5.25 2.16
CA VAL A 30 0.05 5.01 2.59
C VAL A 30 0.23 3.55 3.01
N ILE A 31 1.34 2.94 2.58
CA ILE A 31 1.78 1.62 3.01
C ILE A 31 3.15 1.78 3.68
N ALA A 32 3.20 1.63 5.00
CA ALA A 32 4.44 1.73 5.77
C ALA A 32 4.99 0.34 6.10
N THR A 33 6.27 0.12 5.85
CA THR A 33 6.95 -1.12 6.22
C THR A 33 8.38 -0.88 6.69
N GLY A 34 8.71 -1.47 7.84
CA GLY A 34 9.99 -1.32 8.49
C GLY A 34 10.11 -0.04 9.31
N PRO A 35 10.79 -0.10 10.48
CA PRO A 35 11.14 1.11 11.23
C PRO A 35 12.34 1.85 10.59
N PRO A 36 12.50 3.15 10.87
CA PRO A 36 13.69 3.93 10.51
C PRO A 36 14.96 3.40 11.18
N THR A 37 16.13 3.64 10.57
CA THR A 37 17.42 3.23 11.16
C THR A 37 17.67 3.92 12.50
N TYR A 38 17.34 5.20 12.58
CA TYR A 38 17.59 6.06 13.73
C TYR A 38 16.31 6.23 14.55
N ARG A 39 16.40 5.99 15.85
CA ARG A 39 15.23 6.04 16.75
C ARG A 39 14.64 7.44 16.85
N GLU A 40 15.46 8.46 16.62
CA GLU A 40 15.06 9.86 16.57
C GLU A 40 14.04 10.13 15.44
N SER A 41 14.10 9.33 14.37
CA SER A 41 13.17 9.39 13.23
C SER A 41 11.87 8.60 13.46
N ASP A 42 11.76 7.82 14.55
CA ASP A 42 10.55 7.06 14.86
C ASP A 42 9.34 7.98 15.03
N LYS A 43 9.53 9.08 15.76
CA LYS A 43 8.48 10.08 15.99
C LYS A 43 8.03 10.74 14.69
N GLU A 44 8.97 11.06 13.81
CA GLU A 44 8.67 11.66 12.50
C GLU A 44 7.83 10.71 11.64
N LEU A 45 8.20 9.43 11.58
CA LEU A 45 7.43 8.41 10.85
C LEU A 45 6.02 8.26 11.45
N ALA A 46 5.91 8.17 12.78
CA ALA A 46 4.64 8.01 13.47
C ALA A 46 3.70 9.21 13.23
N GLU A 47 4.23 10.44 13.31
CA GLU A 47 3.48 11.67 13.01
C GLU A 47 3.08 11.75 11.54
N PHE A 48 3.95 11.36 10.61
CA PHE A 48 3.63 11.29 9.19
C PHE A 48 2.45 10.35 8.92
N ILE A 49 2.46 9.14 9.48
CA ILE A 49 1.37 8.16 9.31
C ILE A 49 0.09 8.65 9.97
N LYS A 50 0.17 9.18 11.21
CA LYS A 50 -0.99 9.71 11.93
C LYS A 50 -1.70 10.79 11.13
N ASN A 51 -0.95 11.73 10.56
CA ASN A 51 -1.47 12.91 9.87
C ASN A 51 -1.74 12.70 8.38
N TYR A 52 -1.55 11.48 7.86
CA TYR A 52 -1.78 11.18 6.45
C TYR A 52 -3.27 11.35 6.06
N ASP A 53 -3.56 12.21 5.08
CA ASP A 53 -4.90 12.45 4.50
C ASP A 53 -5.25 11.34 3.49
N GLY A 54 -5.54 10.15 4.00
CA GLY A 54 -5.85 8.96 3.21
C GLY A 54 -5.93 7.71 4.05
N LYS A 55 -6.11 6.56 3.39
CA LYS A 55 -6.07 5.26 4.06
C LYS A 55 -4.64 4.90 4.46
N LYS A 56 -4.48 4.13 5.54
CA LYS A 56 -3.18 3.83 6.15
C LYS A 56 -3.04 2.33 6.39
N ILE A 57 -1.97 1.77 5.85
CA ILE A 57 -1.58 0.38 6.06
C ILE A 57 -0.22 0.36 6.74
N VAL A 58 -0.10 -0.44 7.80
CA VAL A 58 1.18 -0.72 8.46
C VAL A 58 1.49 -2.21 8.31
N ALA A 59 2.59 -2.51 7.62
CA ALA A 59 3.04 -3.86 7.34
C ALA A 59 4.35 -4.14 8.08
N GLY A 60 4.26 -4.88 9.19
CA GLY A 60 5.42 -5.39 9.94
C GLY A 60 5.38 -5.07 11.42
N GLY A 61 5.60 -6.08 12.26
CA GLY A 61 5.48 -5.98 13.73
C GLY A 61 6.34 -4.87 14.35
N SER A 62 7.61 -4.74 13.96
CA SER A 62 8.48 -3.68 14.49
C SER A 62 8.02 -2.26 14.10
N THR A 63 7.37 -2.12 12.93
CA THR A 63 6.75 -0.85 12.50
C THR A 63 5.49 -0.56 13.31
N THR A 64 4.69 -1.59 13.53
CA THR A 64 3.48 -1.56 14.37
C THR A 64 3.82 -1.13 15.80
N ASP A 65 4.84 -1.75 16.40
CA ASP A 65 5.28 -1.46 17.76
C ASP A 65 5.83 -0.03 17.88
N LEU A 66 6.57 0.44 16.87
CA LEU A 66 7.04 1.82 16.80
C LEU A 66 5.87 2.80 16.78
N ILE A 67 4.90 2.62 15.88
CA ILE A 67 3.76 3.52 15.74
C ILE A 67 2.91 3.51 17.03
N ALA A 68 2.67 2.32 17.58
CA ALA A 68 1.93 2.18 18.84
C ALA A 68 2.64 2.90 20.00
N ARG A 69 3.96 2.77 20.10
CA ARG A 69 4.77 3.42 21.15
C ARG A 69 4.76 4.94 21.02
N GLU A 70 5.05 5.47 19.83
CA GLU A 70 5.19 6.92 19.62
C GLU A 70 3.85 7.66 19.70
N LEU A 71 2.75 6.98 19.41
CA LEU A 71 1.40 7.57 19.45
C LEU A 71 0.60 7.20 20.70
N ASP A 72 1.18 6.43 21.63
CA ASP A 72 0.53 5.89 22.83
C ASP A 72 -0.78 5.14 22.50
N LEU A 73 -0.72 4.25 21.51
CA LEU A 73 -1.86 3.47 21.01
C LEU A 73 -1.74 1.99 21.40
N LYS A 74 -2.90 1.33 21.55
CA LYS A 74 -2.98 -0.10 21.80
C LYS A 74 -3.07 -0.88 20.49
N VAL A 75 -2.38 -2.01 20.44
CA VAL A 75 -2.47 -2.99 19.35
C VAL A 75 -3.36 -4.15 19.80
N SER A 76 -4.35 -4.51 18.98
CA SER A 76 -5.16 -5.72 19.20
C SER A 76 -5.09 -6.63 17.98
N THR A 77 -4.64 -7.87 18.17
CA THR A 77 -4.53 -8.86 17.09
C THR A 77 -5.83 -9.64 16.95
N SER A 78 -6.27 -9.84 15.70
CA SER A 78 -7.40 -10.70 15.41
C SER A 78 -7.07 -12.17 15.66
N LEU A 79 -8.06 -12.95 16.09
CA LEU A 79 -7.95 -14.41 16.20
C LEU A 79 -8.43 -15.14 14.94
N GLU A 80 -8.87 -14.40 13.91
CA GLU A 80 -9.36 -14.95 12.65
C GLU A 80 -8.21 -15.18 11.65
N PHE A 81 -7.95 -16.45 11.34
CA PHE A 81 -7.00 -16.86 10.31
C PHE A 81 -7.72 -17.03 8.97
N ALA A 82 -7.86 -15.94 8.23
CA ALA A 82 -8.50 -15.92 6.91
C ALA A 82 -7.58 -16.42 5.77
N ASP A 83 -6.29 -16.58 6.05
CA ASP A 83 -5.26 -17.02 5.10
C ASP A 83 -4.37 -18.06 5.79
N PRO A 84 -4.18 -19.27 5.23
CA PRO A 84 -3.36 -20.31 5.85
C PRO A 84 -1.86 -20.01 5.84
N GLU A 85 -1.40 -19.09 4.99
CA GLU A 85 0.02 -18.76 4.83
C GLU A 85 0.44 -17.49 5.59
N LEU A 86 -0.52 -16.68 6.02
CA LEU A 86 -0.26 -15.39 6.64
C LEU A 86 -0.83 -15.30 8.06
N PRO A 87 -0.11 -14.62 8.99
CA PRO A 87 -0.66 -14.28 10.30
C PRO A 87 -1.94 -13.44 10.19
N PRO A 88 -2.80 -13.44 11.23
CA PRO A 88 -3.99 -12.62 11.26
C PRO A 88 -3.63 -11.13 11.27
N ILE A 89 -4.60 -10.32 10.85
CA ILE A 89 -4.46 -8.85 10.91
C ILE A 89 -4.43 -8.38 12.37
N SER A 90 -3.87 -7.19 12.58
CA SER A 90 -4.00 -6.45 13.83
C SER A 90 -4.74 -5.14 13.60
N HIS A 91 -5.15 -4.52 14.70
CA HIS A 91 -5.85 -3.25 14.70
C HIS A 91 -5.11 -2.26 15.61
N ILE A 92 -4.97 -1.04 15.10
CA ILE A 92 -4.50 0.15 15.81
C ILE A 92 -5.49 1.26 15.49
N GLU A 93 -5.87 2.06 16.48
CA GLU A 93 -6.74 3.20 16.27
C GLU A 93 -6.16 4.16 15.23
N GLY A 94 -6.97 4.55 14.24
CA GLY A 94 -6.57 5.47 13.19
C GLY A 94 -5.71 4.87 12.07
N ILE A 95 -5.49 3.55 12.06
CA ILE A 95 -4.86 2.78 10.98
C ILE A 95 -5.88 1.81 10.38
N ASP A 96 -6.06 1.82 9.05
CA ASP A 96 -7.09 1.01 8.39
C ASP A 96 -6.77 -0.49 8.39
N LEU A 97 -5.48 -0.85 8.31
CA LEU A 97 -5.05 -2.25 8.27
C LEU A 97 -3.63 -2.41 8.82
N VAL A 98 -3.45 -3.35 9.74
CA VAL A 98 -2.13 -3.75 10.24
C VAL A 98 -1.89 -5.22 9.92
N THR A 99 -0.74 -5.54 9.33
CA THR A 99 -0.38 -6.91 8.93
C THR A 99 1.04 -7.27 9.36
N GLU A 100 1.45 -8.51 9.10
CA GLU A 100 2.88 -8.86 8.99
C GLU A 100 3.53 -7.95 7.91
N GLY A 101 4.85 -7.84 7.87
CA GLY A 101 5.56 -7.06 6.89
C GLY A 101 5.78 -7.83 5.60
N ILE A 102 6.99 -8.34 5.46
CA ILE A 102 7.55 -8.75 4.18
C ILE A 102 6.84 -9.96 3.58
N LEU A 103 6.33 -10.90 4.38
CA LEU A 103 5.62 -12.08 3.87
C LEU A 103 4.30 -11.67 3.24
N THR A 104 3.58 -10.77 3.92
CA THR A 104 2.31 -10.23 3.40
C THR A 104 2.55 -9.43 2.12
N LEU A 105 3.56 -8.56 2.09
CA LEU A 105 3.89 -7.76 0.89
C LEU A 105 4.33 -8.63 -0.30
N ASN A 106 5.06 -9.74 -0.05
CA ASN A 106 5.37 -10.70 -1.10
C ASN A 106 4.12 -11.35 -1.68
N LYS A 107 3.15 -11.73 -0.85
CA LYS A 107 1.88 -12.27 -1.31
C LYS A 107 1.05 -11.22 -2.06
N VAL A 108 1.04 -9.96 -1.61
CA VAL A 108 0.44 -8.83 -2.34
C VAL A 108 1.04 -8.70 -3.73
N TRP A 109 2.36 -8.72 -3.87
CA TRP A 109 3.01 -8.66 -5.19
C TRP A 109 2.61 -9.82 -6.10
N LYS A 110 2.53 -11.05 -5.57
CA LYS A 110 2.04 -12.22 -6.32
C LYS A 110 0.60 -12.02 -6.81
N ILE A 111 -0.30 -11.62 -5.90
CA ILE A 111 -1.71 -11.34 -6.24
C ILE A 111 -1.79 -10.29 -7.34
N LEU A 112 -1.08 -9.15 -7.20
CA LEU A 112 -1.08 -8.08 -8.21
C LEU A 112 -0.56 -8.57 -9.58
N THR A 113 0.44 -9.45 -9.57
CA THR A 113 1.03 -10.04 -10.78
C THR A 113 0.01 -10.88 -11.53
N GLU A 114 -0.74 -11.71 -10.80
CA GLU A 114 -1.77 -12.61 -11.34
C GLU A 114 -3.14 -11.94 -11.49
N TYR A 115 -3.29 -10.69 -11.00
CA TYR A 115 -4.58 -10.03 -10.94
C TYR A 115 -5.15 -9.76 -12.33
N GLU A 116 -6.37 -10.24 -12.56
CA GLU A 116 -7.18 -9.98 -13.74
C GLU A 116 -8.56 -9.47 -13.30
N PRO A 117 -9.38 -8.83 -14.17
CA PRO A 117 -10.67 -8.29 -13.77
C PRO A 117 -11.63 -9.28 -13.08
N GLN A 118 -11.51 -10.57 -13.39
CA GLN A 118 -12.27 -11.67 -12.79
C GLN A 118 -11.65 -12.27 -11.52
N TYR A 119 -10.47 -11.79 -11.11
CA TYR A 119 -9.77 -12.28 -9.92
C TYR A 119 -10.63 -12.01 -8.68
N LYS A 120 -10.92 -13.06 -7.92
CA LYS A 120 -11.71 -12.97 -6.69
C LYS A 120 -10.78 -12.87 -5.49
N LEU A 121 -10.67 -11.66 -4.94
CA LEU A 121 -9.96 -11.43 -3.69
C LEU A 121 -10.64 -12.19 -2.54
N GLY A 122 -9.82 -12.84 -1.72
CA GLY A 122 -10.22 -13.47 -0.48
C GLY A 122 -10.42 -12.46 0.65
N ARG A 123 -10.32 -12.95 1.89
CA ARG A 123 -10.38 -12.13 3.12
C ARG A 123 -9.03 -12.06 3.83
N GLY A 124 -7.97 -12.63 3.24
CA GLY A 124 -6.64 -12.66 3.82
C GLY A 124 -6.03 -11.26 3.95
N PRO A 125 -4.98 -11.10 4.77
CA PRO A 125 -4.29 -9.81 4.94
C PRO A 125 -3.81 -9.23 3.59
N ALA A 126 -3.24 -10.07 2.72
CA ALA A 126 -2.78 -9.64 1.40
C ALA A 126 -3.93 -9.22 0.48
N ASP A 127 -5.04 -9.96 0.48
CA ASP A 127 -6.24 -9.61 -0.28
C ASP A 127 -6.81 -8.25 0.15
N GLN A 128 -6.84 -7.99 1.45
CA GLN A 128 -7.30 -6.73 2.01
C GLN A 128 -6.39 -5.56 1.59
N ILE A 129 -5.06 -5.75 1.58
CA ILE A 129 -4.12 -4.75 1.04
C ILE A 129 -4.41 -4.50 -0.45
N VAL A 130 -4.56 -5.56 -1.27
CA VAL A 130 -4.84 -5.42 -2.70
C VAL A 130 -6.16 -4.67 -2.92
N LYS A 131 -7.20 -4.98 -2.15
CA LYS A 131 -8.46 -4.26 -2.20
C LYS A 131 -8.28 -2.75 -1.95
N LEU A 132 -7.54 -2.38 -0.90
CA LEU A 132 -7.25 -0.98 -0.58
C LEU A 132 -6.43 -0.29 -1.68
N ILE A 133 -5.47 -1.00 -2.28
CA ILE A 133 -4.68 -0.53 -3.43
C ILE A 133 -5.60 -0.23 -4.61
N LEU A 134 -6.51 -1.15 -4.97
CA LEU A 134 -7.43 -0.98 -6.09
C LEU A 134 -8.38 0.21 -5.89
N GLU A 135 -8.79 0.44 -4.64
CA GLU A 135 -9.61 1.58 -4.21
C GLU A 135 -8.86 2.92 -4.16
N SER A 136 -7.54 2.93 -4.39
CA SER A 136 -6.69 4.12 -4.26
C SER A 136 -6.09 4.58 -5.59
N ASP A 137 -5.74 5.86 -5.67
CA ASP A 137 -5.27 6.52 -6.89
C ASP A 137 -3.79 6.92 -6.78
N HIS A 138 -3.44 7.46 -5.61
CA HIS A 138 -2.08 7.80 -5.22
C HIS A 138 -1.68 6.90 -4.06
N ILE A 139 -0.53 6.24 -4.17
CA ILE A 139 -0.02 5.35 -3.13
C ILE A 139 1.40 5.78 -2.73
N ASP A 140 1.56 6.18 -1.47
CA ASP A 140 2.87 6.41 -0.86
C ASP A 140 3.35 5.11 -0.20
N ILE A 141 4.44 4.54 -0.70
CA ILE A 141 5.11 3.40 -0.06
C ILE A 141 6.25 3.94 0.80
N VAL A 142 6.12 3.79 2.11
CA VAL A 142 7.12 4.19 3.09
C VAL A 142 7.95 2.98 3.51
N VAL A 143 9.25 3.04 3.26
CA VAL A 143 10.18 1.95 3.54
C VAL A 143 11.19 2.39 4.60
N GLY A 144 11.09 1.80 5.79
CA GLY A 144 12.06 2.01 6.85
C GLY A 144 13.41 1.36 6.53
N THR A 145 14.48 2.02 6.98
CA THR A 145 15.86 1.66 6.67
C THR A 145 16.53 0.77 7.71
N LYS A 146 15.90 0.49 8.87
CA LYS A 146 16.53 -0.27 9.96
C LYS A 146 16.88 -1.70 9.55
N ILE A 147 18.14 -2.09 9.70
CA ILE A 147 18.57 -3.48 9.53
C ILE A 147 18.20 -4.26 10.80
N ASN A 148 17.68 -5.48 10.65
CA ASN A 148 17.25 -6.29 11.77
C ASN A 148 18.49 -6.77 12.57
N GLU A 149 18.56 -6.41 13.85
CA GLU A 149 19.71 -6.71 14.72
C GLU A 149 19.86 -8.21 15.03
N ALA A 150 18.83 -9.03 14.77
CA ALA A 150 18.89 -10.50 14.93
C ALA A 150 19.75 -11.22 13.87
N HIS A 151 20.18 -10.50 12.83
CA HIS A 151 21.06 -11.00 11.78
C HIS A 151 22.36 -10.17 11.76
N GLN A 152 23.16 -10.26 12.82
CA GLN A 152 24.51 -9.67 12.89
C GLN A 152 25.55 -10.49 12.11
N ASP A 153 25.26 -10.88 10.86
CA ASP A 153 26.32 -11.32 9.94
C ASP A 153 26.78 -10.10 9.13
N PRO A 154 28.03 -9.62 9.32
CA PRO A 154 28.54 -8.42 8.65
C PRO A 154 28.56 -8.50 7.12
N ASN A 155 28.33 -9.67 6.51
CA ASN A 155 28.32 -9.85 5.06
C ASN A 155 26.95 -9.64 4.40
N VAL A 156 25.89 -9.35 5.18
CA VAL A 156 24.52 -9.59 4.72
C VAL A 156 23.57 -8.42 5.05
N PRO A 157 23.52 -7.35 4.23
CA PRO A 157 22.46 -6.35 4.30
C PRO A 157 21.15 -6.84 3.62
N ILE A 158 20.76 -8.10 3.82
CA ILE A 158 19.67 -8.74 3.07
C ILE A 158 18.30 -8.14 3.41
N ASP A 159 17.98 -7.89 4.68
CA ASP A 159 16.60 -7.51 5.06
C ASP A 159 16.16 -6.16 4.49
N LEU A 160 17.06 -5.18 4.49
CA LEU A 160 16.78 -3.88 3.87
C LEU A 160 16.67 -4.01 2.35
N GLU A 161 17.56 -4.78 1.74
CA GLU A 161 17.55 -5.00 0.29
C GLU A 161 16.29 -5.75 -0.16
N ILE A 162 15.82 -6.73 0.61
CA ILE A 162 14.56 -7.44 0.37
C ILE A 162 13.38 -6.46 0.44
N ARG A 163 13.29 -5.62 1.48
CA ARG A 163 12.19 -4.64 1.60
C ARG A 163 12.18 -3.62 0.48
N ARG A 164 13.35 -3.09 0.11
CA ARG A 164 13.50 -2.20 -1.05
C ARG A 164 13.07 -2.90 -2.34
N THR A 165 13.50 -4.14 -2.52
CA THR A 165 13.16 -4.94 -3.70
C THR A 165 11.66 -5.18 -3.81
N ILE A 166 10.99 -5.59 -2.73
CA ILE A 166 9.54 -5.82 -2.79
C ILE A 166 8.77 -4.51 -3.02
N ALA A 167 9.19 -3.41 -2.38
CA ALA A 167 8.56 -2.11 -2.54
C ALA A 167 8.65 -1.64 -3.99
N ASN A 168 9.84 -1.76 -4.61
CA ASN A 168 10.04 -1.42 -6.01
C ASN A 168 9.25 -2.35 -6.95
N ARG A 169 9.16 -3.65 -6.66
CA ARG A 169 8.35 -4.59 -7.44
C ARG A 169 6.87 -4.25 -7.41
N ILE A 170 6.34 -3.92 -6.21
CA ILE A 170 4.97 -3.46 -6.04
C ILE A 170 4.76 -2.14 -6.77
N ALA A 171 5.64 -1.15 -6.60
CA ALA A 171 5.54 0.13 -7.29
C ALA A 171 5.50 -0.06 -8.82
N ASN A 172 6.43 -0.84 -9.36
CA ASN A 172 6.52 -1.10 -10.79
C ASN A 172 5.23 -1.72 -11.35
N ILE A 173 4.64 -2.71 -10.69
CA ILE A 173 3.40 -3.29 -11.18
C ILE A 173 2.23 -2.32 -11.07
N LEU A 174 2.16 -1.51 -10.01
CA LEU A 174 1.08 -0.55 -9.83
C LEU A 174 1.14 0.60 -10.84
N GLU A 175 2.33 1.05 -11.21
CA GLU A 175 2.53 2.05 -12.25
C GLU A 175 2.22 1.49 -13.64
N ASN A 176 2.77 0.33 -13.99
CA ASN A 176 2.72 -0.18 -15.37
C ASN A 176 1.43 -0.96 -15.69
N LYS A 177 0.91 -1.76 -14.75
CA LYS A 177 -0.28 -2.59 -14.96
C LYS A 177 -1.56 -1.89 -14.51
N PHE A 178 -1.51 -1.16 -13.40
CA PHE A 178 -2.68 -0.52 -12.79
C PHE A 178 -2.78 0.98 -13.04
N LEU A 179 -1.76 1.59 -13.65
CA LEU A 179 -1.72 3.02 -14.00
C LEU A 179 -1.97 3.94 -12.80
N LYS A 180 -1.46 3.55 -11.61
CA LYS A 180 -1.56 4.33 -10.37
C LYS A 180 -0.36 5.25 -10.21
N HIS A 181 -0.56 6.35 -9.49
CA HIS A 181 0.54 7.25 -9.13
C HIS A 181 1.22 6.73 -7.86
N ILE A 182 2.50 6.39 -7.93
CA ILE A 182 3.26 5.83 -6.81
C ILE A 182 4.34 6.81 -6.36
N THR A 183 4.60 6.87 -5.06
CA THR A 183 5.76 7.56 -4.51
C THR A 183 6.40 6.66 -3.46
N ILE A 184 7.71 6.45 -3.56
CA ILE A 184 8.46 5.68 -2.57
C ILE A 184 9.24 6.67 -1.70
N LYS A 185 9.09 6.55 -0.37
CA LYS A 185 9.82 7.35 0.61
C LYS A 185 10.63 6.43 1.51
N TYR A 186 11.84 6.87 1.84
CA TYR A 186 12.72 6.16 2.75
C TYR A 186 12.83 6.94 4.06
N PHE A 187 12.70 6.23 5.17
CA PHE A 187 12.87 6.76 6.53
C PHE A 187 13.99 5.99 7.24
#